data_AF-A0A9P6CEA9-F1
#
_entry.id   AF-A0A9P6CEA9-F1
#
_cell.length_a   1.000
_cell.length_b   1.000
_cell.length_c   1.000
_cell.angle_alpha   90.00
_cell.angle_beta   90.00
_cell.angle_gamma   90.00
#
_symmetry.space_group_name_H-M   'P 1'
#
loop_
_entity.id
_entity.type
_entity.pdbx_description
1 polymer ?
#
loop_
_entity_poly.entity_id
_entity_poly.type
_entity_poly.pdbx_seq_one_letter_code
_entity_poly.pdbx_strand_id
1 'polypeptide(L)'
;TSFLQFSIQYCSIALLYYDYVLTFGMEVKYMWSERFRLSTALYIFCRYGLVANIVYLLTIAGKITLTVSFSDCDAGYKISSALSVLGRFAIIVVWGGRTWAVCGKNRYILAFFGIIGLLIMILDIVPTSFLHPITIADRTIVGGLLSIFMVIFEISSATITTSRAIQALRVSGPWGAQKKGFMYLLLEQGTHSLNSPFSNTTYSIRQASCISRFLQRLLNAITLPLSGMMTARFLLHLRKWEAKHKAFASKNGGSIEEHSTGMDFASAPNQGGTRSALDMEFGEDPVHRARNRGIDLISMGEIAETRHRDSDSDY
;
A
#
# COMPACT_ATOMS: atom_id res chain seq x y z
N THR A 1 11.45 -12.24 -30.79
CA THR A 1 10.70 -11.99 -29.53
C THR A 1 11.62 -11.76 -28.34
N SER A 2 12.79 -12.40 -28.25
CA SER A 2 13.74 -12.24 -27.13
C SER A 2 14.24 -10.81 -26.95
N PHE A 3 14.55 -10.08 -28.03
CA PHE A 3 14.99 -8.68 -27.94
C PHE A 3 13.98 -7.78 -27.21
N LEU A 4 12.70 -7.90 -27.53
CA LEU A 4 11.64 -7.08 -26.92
C LEU A 4 11.45 -7.42 -25.42
N GLN A 5 11.63 -8.68 -25.03
CA GLN A 5 11.65 -9.05 -23.61
C GLN A 5 12.82 -8.41 -22.89
N PHE A 6 14.03 -8.51 -23.45
CA PHE A 6 15.21 -7.87 -22.86
C PHE A 6 15.03 -6.37 -22.74
N SER A 7 14.62 -5.67 -23.79
CA SER A 7 14.42 -4.22 -23.76
C SER A 7 13.46 -3.80 -22.65
N ILE A 8 12.36 -4.53 -22.47
CA ILE A 8 11.36 -4.22 -21.45
C ILE A 8 11.88 -4.49 -20.04
N GLN A 9 12.63 -5.57 -19.85
CA GLN A 9 13.31 -5.84 -18.58
C GLN A 9 14.35 -4.77 -18.27
N TYR A 10 15.14 -4.32 -19.25
CA TYR A 10 16.08 -3.22 -19.04
C TYR A 10 15.37 -1.89 -18.74
N CYS A 11 14.25 -1.60 -19.40
CA CYS A 11 13.43 -0.43 -19.08
C CYS A 11 12.89 -0.49 -17.64
N SER A 12 12.41 -1.64 -17.18
CA SER A 12 11.90 -1.78 -15.81
C SER A 12 13.01 -1.64 -14.77
N ILE A 13 14.20 -2.20 -15.05
CA ILE A 13 15.39 -2.04 -14.20
C ILE A 13 15.86 -0.58 -14.15
N ALA A 14 15.93 0.09 -15.31
CA ALA A 14 16.34 1.49 -15.38
C ALA A 14 15.36 2.39 -14.62
N LEU A 15 14.06 2.13 -14.73
CA LEU A 15 13.02 2.87 -14.01
C LEU A 15 13.11 2.61 -12.50
N LEU A 16 13.37 1.37 -12.07
CA LEU A 16 13.60 1.02 -10.67
C LEU A 16 14.84 1.74 -10.11
N TYR A 17 15.94 1.73 -10.86
CA TYR A 17 17.18 2.40 -10.44
C TYR A 17 16.99 3.92 -10.34
N TYR A 18 16.28 4.50 -11.31
CA TYR A 18 15.92 5.91 -11.29
C TYR A 18 15.07 6.26 -10.06
N ASP A 19 14.07 5.43 -9.74
CA ASP A 19 13.30 5.59 -8.50
C ASP A 19 14.18 5.50 -7.25
N TYR A 20 15.13 4.56 -7.26
CA TYR A 20 16.06 4.34 -6.15
C TYR A 20 16.88 5.59 -5.85
N VAL A 21 17.54 6.13 -6.88
CA VAL A 21 18.38 7.34 -6.75
C VAL A 21 17.55 8.53 -6.25
N LEU A 22 16.33 8.71 -6.76
CA LEU A 22 15.47 9.84 -6.37
C LEU A 22 14.99 9.75 -4.91
N THR A 23 14.73 8.55 -4.42
CA THR A 23 14.14 8.34 -3.09
C THR A 23 15.17 8.07 -1.99
N PHE A 24 16.41 7.73 -2.36
CA PHE A 24 17.49 7.38 -1.44
C PHE A 24 17.73 8.40 -0.33
N GLY A 25 17.79 9.70 -0.66
CA GLY A 25 18.00 10.75 0.34
C GLY A 25 16.88 10.82 1.38
N MET A 26 15.64 10.54 0.97
CA MET A 26 14.49 10.47 1.88
C MET A 26 14.48 9.16 2.68
N GLU A 27 14.89 8.04 2.09
CA GLU A 27 14.99 6.76 2.80
C GLU A 27 15.96 6.83 3.97
N VAL A 28 17.19 7.29 3.73
CA VAL A 28 18.22 7.40 4.77
C VAL A 28 17.72 8.24 5.93
N LYS A 29 17.05 9.35 5.61
CA LYS A 29 16.54 10.29 6.61
C LYS A 29 15.34 9.75 7.41
N TYR A 30 14.36 9.12 6.75
CA TYR A 30 13.07 8.80 7.38
C TYR A 30 12.88 7.32 7.74
N MET A 31 13.57 6.40 7.06
CA MET A 31 13.45 4.96 7.32
C MET A 31 14.58 4.45 8.20
N TRP A 32 15.82 4.84 7.91
CA TRP A 32 17.00 4.30 8.60
C TRP A 32 17.34 5.04 9.90
N SER A 33 16.96 6.31 10.02
CA SER A 33 17.20 7.09 11.23
C SER A 33 16.18 6.86 12.35
N GLU A 34 15.01 6.27 12.04
CA GLU A 34 13.96 6.00 13.04
C GLU A 34 14.00 4.54 13.54
N ARG A 35 13.31 4.25 14.64
CA ARG A 35 13.16 2.89 15.17
C ARG A 35 12.47 1.98 14.14
N PHE A 36 12.94 0.73 14.05
CA PHE A 36 12.34 -0.29 13.20
C PHE A 36 10.87 -0.51 13.58
N ARG A 37 9.96 -0.32 12.61
CA ARG A 37 8.53 -0.66 12.73
C ARG A 37 8.14 -1.64 11.62
N LEU A 38 6.93 -2.19 11.71
CA LEU A 38 6.36 -3.08 10.69
C LEU A 38 6.36 -2.42 9.30
N SER A 39 6.02 -1.14 9.16
CA SER A 39 6.18 -0.42 7.87
C SER A 39 7.60 -0.44 7.33
N THR A 40 8.64 -0.42 8.16
CA THR A 40 10.03 -0.49 7.68
C THR A 40 10.31 -1.88 7.09
N ALA A 41 9.83 -2.94 7.73
CA ALA A 41 9.97 -4.30 7.20
C ALA A 41 9.17 -4.49 5.90
N LEU A 42 7.91 -4.04 5.86
CA LEU A 42 7.07 -4.05 4.66
C LEU A 42 7.70 -3.22 3.53
N TYR A 43 8.28 -2.07 3.85
CA TYR A 43 9.02 -1.23 2.91
C TYR A 43 10.20 -1.98 2.31
N ILE A 44 11.01 -2.64 3.15
CA ILE A 44 12.16 -3.43 2.71
C ILE A 44 11.68 -4.58 1.80
N PHE A 45 10.65 -5.32 2.18
CA PHE A 45 10.13 -6.41 1.35
C PHE A 45 9.56 -5.92 0.02
N CYS A 46 8.78 -4.82 0.01
CA CYS A 46 8.27 -4.23 -1.24
C CYS A 46 9.38 -3.74 -2.15
N ARG A 47 10.44 -3.12 -1.60
CA ARG A 47 11.50 -2.47 -2.39
C ARG A 47 12.58 -3.46 -2.82
N TYR A 48 13.10 -4.25 -1.90
CA TYR A 48 14.16 -5.22 -2.18
C TYR A 48 13.63 -6.53 -2.78
N GLY A 49 12.34 -6.83 -2.64
CA GLY A 49 11.69 -7.91 -3.38
C GLY A 49 11.79 -7.74 -4.89
N LEU A 50 11.87 -6.50 -5.39
CA LEU A 50 12.04 -6.21 -6.82
C LEU A 50 13.47 -6.50 -7.32
N VAL A 51 14.46 -6.43 -6.43
CA VAL A 51 15.85 -6.78 -6.75
C VAL A 51 15.97 -8.28 -7.06
N ALA A 52 15.07 -9.12 -6.55
CA ALA A 52 15.00 -10.53 -6.92
C ALA A 52 14.81 -10.74 -8.43
N ASN A 53 14.02 -9.90 -9.08
CA ASN A 53 13.83 -9.97 -10.53
C ASN A 53 15.13 -9.67 -11.28
N ILE A 54 15.95 -8.76 -10.75
CA ILE A 54 17.28 -8.46 -11.29
C ILE A 54 18.19 -9.69 -11.12
N VAL A 55 18.27 -10.25 -9.91
CA VAL A 55 19.07 -11.45 -9.62
C VAL A 55 18.67 -12.61 -10.53
N TYR A 56 17.37 -12.83 -10.73
CA TYR A 56 16.83 -13.85 -11.63
C TYR A 56 17.29 -13.64 -13.08
N LEU A 57 17.19 -12.40 -13.60
CA LEU A 57 17.61 -12.07 -14.95
C LEU A 57 19.11 -12.23 -15.16
N LEU A 58 19.93 -11.82 -14.19
CA LEU A 58 21.38 -11.98 -14.29
C LEU A 58 21.79 -13.46 -14.23
N THR A 59 21.03 -14.29 -13.51
CA THR A 59 21.19 -15.75 -13.48
C THR A 59 20.90 -16.34 -14.87
N ILE A 60 19.78 -15.97 -15.50
CA ILE A 60 19.44 -16.45 -16.86
C ILE A 60 20.42 -15.95 -17.92
N ALA A 61 20.91 -14.72 -17.79
CA ALA A 61 21.83 -14.13 -18.76
C ALA A 61 23.22 -14.80 -18.78
N GLY A 62 23.50 -15.70 -17.84
CA GLY A 62 24.81 -16.39 -17.72
C GLY A 62 25.99 -15.45 -17.47
N LYS A 63 25.73 -14.15 -17.26
CA LYS A 63 26.75 -13.11 -17.05
C LYS A 63 27.26 -13.08 -15.62
N ILE A 64 26.43 -13.52 -14.68
CA ILE A 64 26.89 -13.83 -13.34
C ILE A 64 27.04 -15.34 -13.28
N THR A 65 28.22 -15.83 -13.70
CA THR A 65 28.78 -17.05 -13.11
C THR A 65 29.17 -16.70 -11.68
N LEU A 66 28.17 -16.54 -10.81
CA LEU A 66 28.36 -16.64 -9.37
C LEU A 66 28.77 -18.09 -9.15
N THR A 67 30.06 -18.33 -9.36
CA THR A 67 30.84 -19.48 -8.93
C THR A 67 30.91 -19.45 -7.42
N VAL A 68 29.75 -19.33 -6.77
CA VAL A 68 29.63 -19.85 -5.43
C VAL A 68 29.63 -21.34 -5.67
N SER A 69 30.75 -21.99 -5.34
CA SER A 69 30.94 -23.44 -5.34
C SER A 69 30.00 -24.12 -4.33
N PHE A 70 28.70 -23.90 -4.46
CA PHE A 70 27.67 -24.75 -3.91
C PHE A 70 27.35 -25.77 -5.00
N SER A 71 27.57 -27.04 -4.70
CA SER A 71 27.34 -28.18 -5.58
C SER A 71 25.86 -28.36 -6.00
N ASP A 72 24.99 -27.40 -5.68
CA ASP A 72 23.56 -27.37 -5.97
C ASP A 72 23.20 -26.10 -6.77
N CYS A 73 22.96 -26.27 -8.06
CA CYS A 73 22.63 -25.20 -9.03
C CYS A 73 21.26 -24.52 -8.79
N ASP A 74 20.68 -24.62 -7.59
CA ASP A 74 19.27 -24.28 -7.28
C ASP A 74 19.12 -23.16 -6.23
N ALA A 75 20.21 -22.73 -5.59
CA ALA A 75 20.14 -21.73 -4.51
C ALA A 75 19.63 -20.36 -4.99
N GLY A 76 20.10 -19.88 -6.15
CA GLY A 76 19.67 -18.59 -6.70
C GLY A 76 18.18 -18.58 -7.08
N TYR A 77 17.68 -19.69 -7.63
CA TYR A 77 16.27 -19.85 -7.95
C TYR A 77 15.40 -19.85 -6.69
N LYS A 78 15.82 -20.57 -5.63
CA LYS A 78 15.14 -20.57 -4.33
C LYS A 78 15.08 -19.18 -3.69
N ILE A 79 16.19 -18.45 -3.68
CA ILE A 79 16.25 -17.09 -3.12
C ILE A 79 15.35 -16.14 -3.92
N SER A 80 15.44 -16.19 -5.25
CA SER A 80 14.60 -15.37 -6.12
C SER A 80 13.11 -15.68 -5.93
N SER A 81 12.76 -16.95 -5.78
CA SER A 81 11.40 -17.40 -5.54
C SER A 81 10.89 -16.90 -4.19
N ALA A 82 11.66 -17.07 -3.12
CA ALA A 82 11.31 -16.60 -1.79
C ALA A 82 11.10 -15.08 -1.73
N LEU A 83 11.99 -14.31 -2.35
CA LEU A 83 11.87 -12.85 -2.40
C LEU A 83 10.63 -12.40 -3.19
N SER A 84 10.26 -13.11 -4.26
CA SER A 84 9.04 -12.82 -5.03
C SER A 84 7.78 -13.04 -4.19
N VAL A 85 7.71 -14.15 -3.44
CA VAL A 85 6.60 -14.45 -2.52
C VAL A 85 6.50 -13.39 -1.41
N LEU A 86 7.63 -13.00 -0.82
CA LEU A 86 7.66 -11.94 0.20
C LEU A 86 7.22 -10.58 -0.35
N GLY A 87 7.59 -10.25 -1.58
CA GLY A 87 7.16 -9.03 -2.26
C GLY A 87 5.64 -8.97 -2.44
N ARG A 88 5.02 -10.07 -2.91
CA ARG A 88 3.56 -10.15 -3.05
C ARG A 88 2.83 -10.11 -1.71
N PHE A 89 3.36 -10.83 -0.72
CA PHE A 89 2.84 -10.78 0.65
C PHE A 89 2.81 -9.34 1.18
N ALA A 90 3.91 -8.59 1.02
CA ALA A 90 3.98 -7.21 1.46
C ALA A 90 2.95 -6.31 0.73
N ILE A 91 2.74 -6.50 -0.58
CA ILE A 91 1.69 -5.78 -1.33
C ILE A 91 0.31 -6.09 -0.76
N ILE A 92 -0.03 -7.36 -0.55
CA ILE A 92 -1.33 -7.78 0.01
C ILE A 92 -1.54 -7.16 1.38
N VAL A 93 -0.54 -7.21 2.25
CA VAL A 93 -0.63 -6.64 3.61
C VAL A 93 -0.81 -5.12 3.57
N VAL A 94 -0.03 -4.40 2.75
CA VAL A 94 -0.12 -2.94 2.71
C VAL A 94 -1.43 -2.47 2.08
N TRP A 95 -1.85 -3.06 0.97
CA TRP A 95 -3.10 -2.68 0.30
C TRP A 95 -4.32 -3.10 1.12
N GLY A 96 -4.33 -4.33 1.63
CA GLY A 96 -5.41 -4.83 2.49
C GLY A 96 -5.50 -4.05 3.80
N GLY A 97 -4.37 -3.77 4.45
CA GLY A 97 -4.29 -2.97 5.67
C GLY A 97 -4.79 -1.54 5.46
N ARG A 98 -4.39 -0.90 4.34
CA ARG A 98 -4.88 0.43 3.97
C ARG A 98 -6.39 0.44 3.75
N THR A 99 -6.94 -0.51 3.00
CA THR A 99 -8.39 -0.57 2.75
C THR A 99 -9.15 -0.85 4.04
N TRP A 100 -8.63 -1.71 4.92
CA TRP A 100 -9.22 -1.98 6.23
C TRP A 100 -9.29 -0.74 7.12
N ALA A 101 -8.20 0.05 7.17
CA ALA A 101 -8.16 1.27 7.96
C ALA A 101 -9.10 2.37 7.41
N VAL A 102 -9.12 2.55 6.08
CA VAL A 102 -10.01 3.51 5.41
C VAL A 102 -11.49 3.16 5.60
N CYS A 103 -11.81 1.89 5.84
CA CYS A 103 -13.18 1.45 6.11
C CYS A 103 -13.53 1.38 7.59
N GLY A 104 -12.81 2.10 8.44
CA GLY A 104 -13.10 2.17 9.87
C GLY A 104 -13.04 0.84 10.56
N LYS A 105 -12.05 0.04 10.18
CA LYS A 105 -11.73 -1.23 10.83
C LYS A 105 -12.88 -2.24 10.77
N ASN A 106 -13.75 -2.12 9.75
CA ASN A 106 -14.85 -3.05 9.56
C ASN A 106 -14.33 -4.49 9.39
N ARG A 107 -14.75 -5.40 10.28
CA ARG A 107 -14.32 -6.81 10.32
C ARG A 107 -14.69 -7.57 9.05
N TYR A 108 -15.80 -7.22 8.39
CA TYR A 108 -16.20 -7.89 7.14
C TYR A 108 -15.21 -7.64 6.01
N ILE A 109 -14.66 -6.42 5.92
CA ILE A 109 -13.69 -6.05 4.89
C ILE A 109 -12.36 -6.73 5.17
N LEU A 110 -11.95 -6.81 6.43
CA LEU A 110 -10.77 -7.59 6.84
C LEU A 110 -10.92 -9.07 6.48
N ALA A 111 -12.08 -9.67 6.76
CA ALA A 111 -12.34 -11.07 6.41
C ALA A 111 -12.30 -11.30 4.90
N PHE A 112 -12.93 -10.42 4.11
CA PHE A 112 -12.92 -10.50 2.65
C PHE A 112 -11.49 -10.43 2.06
N PHE A 113 -10.72 -9.40 2.41
CA PHE A 113 -9.34 -9.26 1.92
C PHE A 113 -8.40 -10.31 2.51
N GLY A 114 -8.65 -10.76 3.74
CA GLY A 114 -7.90 -11.84 4.39
C GLY A 114 -8.07 -13.17 3.67
N ILE A 115 -9.29 -13.54 3.30
CA ILE A 115 -9.58 -14.78 2.56
C ILE A 115 -8.94 -14.74 1.17
N ILE A 116 -9.14 -13.65 0.42
CA ILE A 116 -8.56 -13.52 -0.93
C ILE A 116 -7.03 -13.47 -0.85
N GLY A 117 -6.48 -12.70 0.09
CA GLY A 117 -5.04 -12.61 0.31
C GLY A 117 -4.42 -13.96 0.68
N LEU A 118 -5.04 -14.71 1.59
CA LEU A 118 -4.60 -16.05 1.98
C LEU A 118 -4.63 -17.02 0.79
N LEU A 119 -5.68 -16.97 -0.04
CA LEU A 119 -5.77 -17.78 -1.24
C LEU A 119 -4.64 -17.47 -2.23
N ILE A 120 -4.33 -16.18 -2.44
CA ILE A 120 -3.19 -15.76 -3.28
C ILE A 120 -1.87 -16.32 -2.71
N MET A 121 -1.67 -16.24 -1.38
CA MET A 121 -0.47 -16.74 -0.74
C MET A 121 -0.31 -18.27 -0.88
N ILE A 122 -1.40 -19.03 -0.72
CA ILE A 122 -1.37 -20.48 -0.91
C ILE A 122 -1.02 -20.83 -2.36
N LEU A 123 -1.66 -20.16 -3.32
CA LEU A 123 -1.39 -20.34 -4.75
C LEU A 123 0.05 -19.96 -5.14
N ASP A 124 0.71 -19.08 -4.38
CA ASP A 124 2.11 -18.70 -4.61
C ASP A 124 3.12 -19.66 -3.97
N ILE A 125 2.83 -20.12 -2.75
CA ILE A 125 3.72 -20.99 -1.96
C ILE A 125 3.71 -22.43 -2.48
N VAL A 126 2.55 -22.94 -2.91
CA VAL A 126 2.42 -24.35 -3.34
C VAL A 126 3.33 -24.69 -4.53
N PRO A 127 3.36 -23.90 -5.63
CA PRO A 127 4.23 -24.20 -6.76
C PRO A 127 5.73 -24.05 -6.46
N THR A 128 6.08 -23.27 -5.44
CA THR A 128 7.47 -22.96 -5.08
C THR A 128 8.04 -23.96 -4.08
N SER A 129 7.20 -24.52 -3.20
CA SER A 129 7.62 -25.41 -2.12
C SER A 129 7.63 -26.90 -2.51
N PHE A 130 6.80 -27.31 -3.46
CA PHE A 130 6.69 -28.72 -3.82
C PHE A 130 7.70 -29.12 -4.89
N LEU A 131 8.71 -29.88 -4.46
CA LEU A 131 9.68 -30.63 -5.27
C LEU A 131 9.05 -31.75 -6.12
N HIS A 132 7.72 -31.91 -6.08
CA HIS A 132 7.06 -32.88 -6.95
C HIS A 132 7.11 -32.38 -8.41
N PRO A 133 7.35 -33.28 -9.38
CA PRO A 133 7.23 -32.96 -10.80
C PRO A 133 5.77 -32.66 -11.14
N ILE A 134 5.34 -31.44 -10.82
CA ILE A 134 4.06 -30.88 -11.25
C ILE A 134 4.12 -30.74 -12.77
N THR A 135 3.07 -31.16 -13.46
CA THR A 135 3.02 -31.07 -14.91
C THR A 135 3.05 -29.61 -15.38
N ILE A 136 3.56 -29.36 -16.59
CA ILE A 136 3.62 -28.01 -17.18
C ILE A 136 2.22 -27.38 -17.26
N ALA A 137 1.17 -28.20 -17.42
CA ALA A 137 -0.21 -27.78 -17.45
C ALA A 137 -0.66 -27.16 -16.12
N ASP A 138 -0.40 -27.82 -15.00
CA ASP A 138 -0.81 -27.38 -13.67
C ASP A 138 -0.16 -26.04 -13.29
N ARG A 139 1.13 -25.86 -13.58
CA ARG A 139 1.83 -24.57 -13.35
C ARG A 139 1.18 -23.42 -14.10
N THR A 140 0.69 -23.67 -15.31
CA THR A 140 0.03 -22.65 -16.13
C THR A 140 -1.33 -22.27 -15.55
N ILE A 141 -2.09 -23.25 -15.07
CA ILE A 141 -3.40 -23.03 -14.44
C ILE A 141 -3.24 -22.25 -13.13
N VAL A 142 -2.32 -22.68 -12.25
CA VAL A 142 -2.07 -22.01 -10.97
C VAL A 142 -1.59 -20.58 -11.18
N GLY A 143 -0.67 -20.35 -12.12
CA GLY A 143 -0.24 -18.99 -12.47
C GLY A 143 -1.36 -18.11 -13.01
N GLY A 144 -2.28 -18.69 -13.80
CA GLY A 144 -3.48 -18.00 -14.28
C GLY A 144 -4.43 -17.61 -13.14
N LEU A 145 -4.73 -18.54 -12.24
CA LEU A 145 -5.58 -18.29 -11.07
C LEU A 145 -4.98 -17.23 -10.15
N LEU A 146 -3.68 -17.33 -9.84
CA LEU A 146 -2.97 -16.34 -9.02
C LEU A 146 -3.07 -14.94 -9.65
N SER A 147 -2.89 -14.82 -10.96
CA SER A 147 -3.04 -13.54 -11.67
C SER A 147 -4.47 -13.01 -11.58
N ILE A 148 -5.49 -13.86 -11.71
CA ILE A 148 -6.90 -13.44 -11.64
C ILE A 148 -7.24 -12.96 -10.23
N PHE A 149 -6.89 -13.73 -9.19
CA PHE A 149 -7.17 -13.34 -7.80
C PHE A 149 -6.43 -12.07 -7.40
N MET A 150 -5.18 -11.90 -7.84
CA MET A 150 -4.43 -10.67 -7.60
C MET A 150 -5.14 -9.46 -8.23
N VAL A 151 -5.61 -9.58 -9.48
CA VAL A 151 -6.35 -8.51 -10.16
C VAL A 151 -7.66 -8.18 -9.42
N ILE A 152 -8.41 -9.19 -8.98
CA ILE A 152 -9.63 -8.99 -8.18
C ILE A 152 -9.29 -8.24 -6.89
N PHE A 153 -8.26 -8.68 -6.18
CA PHE A 153 -7.78 -8.05 -4.95
C PHE A 153 -7.42 -6.57 -5.17
N GLU A 154 -6.66 -6.26 -6.21
CA GLU A 154 -6.24 -4.89 -6.55
C GLU A 154 -7.43 -4.01 -6.94
N ILE A 155 -8.34 -4.49 -7.79
CA ILE A 155 -9.52 -3.73 -8.22
C ILE A 155 -10.45 -3.46 -7.03
N SER A 156 -10.71 -4.47 -6.20
CA SER A 156 -11.57 -4.32 -5.02
C SER A 156 -10.98 -3.33 -4.01
N SER A 157 -9.69 -3.47 -3.68
CA SER A 157 -9.02 -2.56 -2.72
C SER A 157 -8.95 -1.13 -3.25
N ALA A 158 -8.65 -0.96 -4.54
CA ALA A 158 -8.66 0.34 -5.21
C ALA A 158 -10.06 0.98 -5.18
N THR A 159 -11.10 0.24 -5.58
CA THR A 159 -12.48 0.74 -5.65
C THR A 159 -12.99 1.18 -4.28
N ILE A 160 -12.80 0.34 -3.26
CA ILE A 160 -13.23 0.63 -1.90
C ILE A 160 -12.49 1.86 -1.35
N THR A 161 -11.17 1.89 -1.48
CA THR A 161 -10.35 3.03 -1.01
C THR A 161 -10.76 4.34 -1.70
N THR A 162 -11.03 4.28 -3.02
CA THR A 162 -11.47 5.44 -3.81
C THR A 162 -12.83 5.94 -3.39
N SER A 163 -13.82 5.03 -3.29
CA SER A 163 -15.18 5.38 -2.88
C SER A 163 -15.21 6.05 -1.52
N ARG A 164 -14.43 5.53 -0.55
CA ARG A 164 -14.32 6.12 0.78
C ARG A 164 -13.57 7.44 0.79
N ALA A 165 -12.54 7.58 -0.03
CA ALA A 165 -11.84 8.86 -0.16
C ALA A 165 -12.77 9.94 -0.77
N ILE A 166 -13.60 9.59 -1.76
CA ILE A 166 -14.63 10.49 -2.30
C ILE A 166 -15.68 10.84 -1.24
N GLN A 167 -16.15 9.87 -0.45
CA GLN A 167 -17.08 10.15 0.66
C GLN A 167 -16.46 11.10 1.68
N ALA A 168 -15.21 10.88 2.08
CA ALA A 168 -14.49 11.75 3.00
C ALA A 168 -14.33 13.17 2.45
N LEU A 169 -14.05 13.33 1.15
CA LEU A 169 -14.01 14.65 0.50
C LEU A 169 -15.38 15.34 0.51
N ARG A 170 -16.46 14.61 0.21
CA ARG A 170 -17.82 15.19 0.19
C ARG A 170 -18.25 15.71 1.56
N VAL A 171 -17.85 15.03 2.63
CA VAL A 171 -18.23 15.43 4.00
C VAL A 171 -17.38 16.59 4.54
N SER A 172 -16.16 16.76 4.04
CA SER A 172 -15.20 17.67 4.67
C SER A 172 -15.23 19.14 4.17
N GLY A 173 -16.23 19.52 3.37
CA GLY A 173 -16.46 20.91 2.98
C GLY A 173 -15.67 21.40 1.76
N PRO A 174 -15.51 22.74 1.58
CA PRO A 174 -14.96 23.33 0.37
C PRO A 174 -13.53 22.86 0.06
N TRP A 175 -13.31 22.42 -1.17
CA TRP A 175 -12.07 21.78 -1.64
C TRP A 175 -10.79 22.60 -1.39
N GLY A 176 -10.90 23.92 -1.30
CA GLY A 176 -9.79 24.84 -1.04
C GLY A 176 -9.15 24.70 0.35
N ALA A 177 -9.95 24.40 1.39
CA ALA A 177 -9.43 24.25 2.75
C ALA A 177 -8.67 22.93 2.96
N GLN A 178 -8.94 21.93 2.12
CA GLN A 178 -8.44 20.57 2.29
C GLN A 178 -7.11 20.26 1.59
N LYS A 179 -6.58 21.17 0.76
CA LYS A 179 -5.34 20.91 -0.02
C LYS A 179 -4.11 20.58 0.85
N LYS A 180 -4.14 20.88 2.15
CA LYS A 180 -3.06 20.54 3.10
C LYS A 180 -3.28 19.22 3.85
N GLY A 181 -4.44 18.59 3.70
CA GLY A 181 -4.81 17.37 4.42
C GLY A 181 -4.13 16.13 3.85
N PHE A 182 -3.82 15.17 4.71
CA PHE A 182 -3.31 13.86 4.30
C PHE A 182 -4.26 13.14 3.33
N MET A 183 -5.59 13.29 3.50
CA MET A 183 -6.56 12.73 2.55
C MET A 183 -6.44 13.31 1.15
N TYR A 184 -6.06 14.59 1.02
CA TYR A 184 -5.77 15.18 -0.29
C TYR A 184 -4.51 14.56 -0.90
N LEU A 185 -3.42 14.40 -0.14
CA LEU A 185 -2.22 13.71 -0.63
C LEU A 185 -2.51 12.25 -1.01
N LEU A 186 -3.32 11.56 -0.22
CA LEU A 186 -3.71 10.17 -0.42
C LEU A 186 -4.61 10.01 -1.65
N LEU A 187 -5.44 11.02 -1.95
CA LEU A 187 -6.29 11.08 -3.13
C LEU A 187 -5.53 11.62 -4.34
N GLU A 188 -4.61 12.55 -4.21
CA GLU A 188 -3.77 13.04 -5.32
C GLU A 188 -2.85 11.91 -5.80
N GLN A 189 -2.13 11.27 -4.87
CA GLN A 189 -1.34 10.08 -5.19
C GLN A 189 -2.26 8.94 -5.63
N GLY A 190 -3.38 8.71 -4.95
CA GLY A 190 -4.35 7.68 -5.30
C GLY A 190 -4.95 7.86 -6.70
N THR A 191 -5.31 9.08 -7.11
CA THR A 191 -6.00 9.36 -8.38
C THR A 191 -5.04 9.21 -9.56
N HIS A 192 -3.79 9.68 -9.42
CA HIS A 192 -2.75 9.38 -10.40
C HIS A 192 -2.41 7.89 -10.44
N SER A 193 -2.46 7.21 -9.29
CA SER A 193 -2.28 5.75 -9.17
C SER A 193 -3.51 4.93 -9.54
N LEU A 194 -4.69 5.53 -9.76
CA LEU A 194 -5.94 4.84 -10.08
C LEU A 194 -6.19 4.92 -11.58
N ASN A 195 -5.91 6.07 -12.21
CA ASN A 195 -6.01 6.21 -13.66
C ASN A 195 -5.01 5.31 -14.42
N SER A 196 -3.86 4.97 -13.82
CA SER A 196 -2.88 4.07 -14.43
C SER A 196 -3.31 2.59 -14.43
N PRO A 197 -3.68 1.94 -13.30
CA PRO A 197 -4.15 0.56 -13.27
C PRO A 197 -5.60 0.42 -13.72
N PHE A 198 -6.54 1.36 -13.52
CA PHE A 198 -7.87 1.19 -14.12
C PHE A 198 -7.78 1.20 -15.65
N SER A 199 -6.94 2.05 -16.25
CA SER A 199 -6.67 1.98 -17.68
C SER A 199 -5.94 0.68 -18.02
N ASN A 200 -4.81 0.38 -17.39
CA ASN A 200 -4.01 -0.80 -17.76
C ASN A 200 -4.70 -2.13 -17.47
N THR A 201 -5.47 -2.27 -16.39
CA THR A 201 -6.15 -3.51 -16.00
C THR A 201 -7.47 -3.70 -16.77
N THR A 202 -8.23 -2.64 -17.05
CA THR A 202 -9.40 -2.73 -17.94
C THR A 202 -8.95 -2.98 -19.38
N TYR A 203 -7.84 -2.36 -19.82
CA TYR A 203 -7.18 -2.77 -21.07
C TYR A 203 -6.70 -4.21 -20.98
N SER A 204 -6.04 -4.65 -19.90
CA SER A 204 -5.57 -6.04 -19.77
C SER A 204 -6.68 -7.06 -19.80
N ILE A 205 -7.86 -6.78 -19.20
CA ILE A 205 -9.03 -7.66 -19.23
C ILE A 205 -9.68 -7.66 -20.62
N ARG A 206 -9.82 -6.48 -21.26
CA ARG A 206 -10.34 -6.36 -22.63
C ARG A 206 -9.37 -6.92 -23.68
N GLN A 207 -8.09 -6.96 -23.34
CA GLN A 207 -6.99 -7.42 -24.16
C GLN A 207 -6.59 -8.88 -23.85
N ALA A 208 -7.01 -9.45 -22.72
CA ALA A 208 -6.87 -10.88 -22.41
C ALA A 208 -7.73 -11.76 -23.32
N SER A 209 -8.78 -11.22 -23.93
CA SER A 209 -9.55 -11.89 -25.00
C SER A 209 -8.87 -11.82 -26.37
N CYS A 210 -8.02 -10.80 -26.56
CA CYS A 210 -7.32 -10.33 -27.77
C CYS A 210 -5.91 -10.86 -28.06
N ILE A 211 -5.07 -10.76 -27.03
CA ILE A 211 -3.65 -10.50 -27.20
C ILE A 211 -2.83 -11.58 -26.50
N SER A 212 -1.95 -12.16 -27.31
CA SER A 212 -0.83 -13.04 -26.99
C SER A 212 -0.48 -13.16 -25.50
N ARG A 213 -0.40 -14.42 -25.01
CA ARG A 213 0.14 -14.85 -23.71
C ARG A 213 1.46 -14.15 -23.31
N PHE A 214 2.20 -13.63 -24.29
CA PHE A 214 3.37 -12.79 -24.11
C PHE A 214 3.10 -11.50 -23.34
N LEU A 215 2.07 -10.72 -23.73
CA LEU A 215 1.78 -9.43 -23.09
C LEU A 215 1.22 -9.62 -21.67
N GLN A 216 0.51 -10.71 -21.41
CA GLN A 216 0.08 -11.06 -20.05
C GLN A 216 1.27 -11.30 -19.12
N ARG A 217 2.28 -12.07 -19.55
CA ARG A 217 3.50 -12.29 -18.77
C ARG A 217 4.30 -11.01 -18.55
N LEU A 218 4.33 -10.15 -19.58
CA LEU A 218 5.05 -8.89 -19.58
C LEU A 218 4.40 -7.86 -18.67
N LEU A 219 3.08 -7.71 -18.75
CA LEU A 219 2.31 -6.84 -17.85
C LEU A 219 2.46 -7.34 -16.41
N ASN A 220 2.35 -8.65 -16.16
CA ASN A 220 2.59 -9.19 -14.82
C ASN A 220 4.01 -8.88 -14.29
N ALA A 221 5.02 -8.91 -15.17
CA ALA A 221 6.40 -8.59 -14.83
C ALA A 221 6.63 -7.09 -14.52
N ILE A 222 5.82 -6.18 -15.07
CA ILE A 222 5.92 -4.73 -14.82
C ILE A 222 4.99 -4.29 -13.69
N THR A 223 3.78 -4.85 -13.61
CA THR A 223 2.76 -4.49 -12.63
C THR A 223 3.26 -4.71 -11.20
N LEU A 224 3.96 -5.83 -10.94
CA LEU A 224 4.52 -6.11 -9.62
C LEU A 224 5.56 -5.07 -9.18
N PRO A 225 6.61 -4.76 -9.97
CA PRO A 225 7.51 -3.64 -9.70
C PRO A 225 6.83 -2.30 -9.53
N LEU A 226 5.90 -1.98 -10.43
CA LEU A 226 5.22 -0.69 -10.41
C LEU A 226 4.37 -0.53 -9.15
N SER A 227 3.57 -1.55 -8.81
CA SER A 227 2.78 -1.59 -7.57
C SER A 227 3.68 -1.50 -6.35
N GLY A 228 4.77 -2.28 -6.30
CA GLY A 228 5.76 -2.25 -5.21
C GLY A 228 6.42 -0.88 -5.03
N MET A 229 6.83 -0.21 -6.12
CA MET A 229 7.41 1.14 -6.07
C MET A 229 6.40 2.17 -5.58
N MET A 230 5.15 2.10 -6.05
CA MET A 230 4.10 3.01 -5.60
C MET A 230 3.79 2.81 -4.11
N THR A 231 3.74 1.56 -3.66
CA THR A 231 3.61 1.21 -2.24
C THR A 231 4.80 1.71 -1.42
N ALA A 232 6.03 1.55 -1.91
CA ALA A 232 7.24 2.02 -1.24
C ALA A 232 7.24 3.56 -1.11
N ARG A 233 6.95 4.29 -2.20
CA ARG A 233 6.81 5.75 -2.18
C ARG A 233 5.75 6.20 -1.19
N PHE A 234 4.60 5.53 -1.18
CA PHE A 234 3.52 5.84 -0.24
C PHE A 234 3.97 5.70 1.22
N LEU A 235 4.60 4.57 1.58
CA LEU A 235 5.12 4.35 2.94
C LEU A 235 6.18 5.39 3.33
N LEU A 236 7.05 5.78 2.39
CA LEU A 236 8.05 6.81 2.61
C LEU A 236 7.41 8.19 2.85
N HIS A 237 6.40 8.56 2.07
CA HIS A 237 5.64 9.80 2.25
C HIS A 237 4.88 9.83 3.57
N LEU A 238 4.33 8.68 3.99
CA LEU A 238 3.64 8.52 5.26
C LEU A 238 4.60 8.80 6.43
N ARG A 239 5.81 8.22 6.40
CA ARG A 239 6.86 8.50 7.41
C ARG A 239 7.31 9.95 7.42
N LYS A 240 7.54 10.54 6.25
CA LYS A 240 7.89 11.97 6.15
C LYS A 240 6.81 12.86 6.76
N TRP A 241 5.54 12.53 6.52
CA TRP A 241 4.40 13.25 7.06
C TRP A 241 4.32 13.12 8.59
N GLU A 242 4.48 11.91 9.14
CA GLU A 242 4.55 11.67 10.59
C GLU A 242 5.67 12.47 11.26
N ALA A 243 6.88 12.43 10.69
CA ALA A 243 8.04 13.14 11.24
C ALA A 243 7.81 14.66 11.27
N LYS A 244 7.14 15.21 10.25
CA LYS A 244 6.79 16.63 10.20
C LYS A 244 5.80 17.01 11.30
N HIS A 245 4.79 16.18 11.57
CA HIS A 245 3.81 16.45 12.63
C HIS A 245 4.39 16.33 14.03
N LYS A 246 5.26 15.34 14.27
CA LYS A 246 6.00 15.24 15.54
C LYS A 246 6.82 16.50 15.82
N ALA A 247 7.46 17.06 14.79
CA ALA A 247 8.24 18.30 14.92
C ALA A 247 7.35 19.52 15.25
N PHE A 248 6.15 19.61 14.68
CA PHE A 248 5.21 20.68 15.04
C PHE A 248 4.66 20.51 16.46
N ALA A 249 4.31 19.29 16.87
CA ALA A 249 3.84 19.01 18.22
C ALA A 249 4.90 19.36 19.28
N SER A 250 6.17 19.03 19.02
CA SER A 250 7.28 19.39 19.92
C SER A 250 7.53 20.89 20.00
N LYS A 251 7.29 21.64 18.91
CA LYS A 251 7.54 23.10 18.86
C LYS A 251 6.40 23.89 19.54
N ASN A 252 5.18 23.39 19.48
CA ASN A 252 3.99 23.99 20.10
C ASN A 252 3.73 23.51 21.54
N GLY A 253 4.71 22.90 22.21
CA GLY A 253 4.63 22.45 23.62
C GLY A 253 4.42 23.55 24.68
N GLY A 254 4.01 24.76 24.27
CA GLY A 254 3.43 25.76 25.16
C GLY A 254 1.91 25.66 25.17
N SER A 255 1.38 24.85 26.09
CA SER A 255 0.05 24.88 26.75
C SER A 255 -1.10 25.67 26.09
N ILE A 256 -1.36 25.51 24.79
CA ILE A 256 -2.62 25.97 24.19
C ILE A 256 -3.28 24.74 23.57
N GLU A 257 -4.37 24.31 24.23
CA GLU A 257 -5.36 23.35 23.71
C GLU A 257 -6.04 23.94 22.47
N GLU A 258 -5.29 24.12 21.37
CA GLU A 258 -5.92 24.36 20.09
C GLU A 258 -6.32 23.02 19.48
N HIS A 259 -7.62 22.88 19.27
CA HIS A 259 -8.33 21.86 18.48
C HIS A 259 -7.76 21.75 17.05
N SER A 260 -6.51 21.31 16.91
CA SER A 260 -5.90 21.08 15.61
C SER A 260 -6.50 19.83 15.02
N THR A 261 -7.07 19.97 13.83
CA THR A 261 -7.80 18.94 13.09
C THR A 261 -6.88 17.87 12.48
N GLY A 262 -5.71 17.65 13.08
CA GLY A 262 -4.69 16.69 12.67
C GLY A 262 -5.11 15.24 12.85
N MET A 263 -4.59 14.37 11.97
CA MET A 263 -4.61 12.93 12.18
C MET A 263 -3.65 12.61 13.33
N ASP A 264 -4.14 12.67 14.57
CA ASP A 264 -3.43 12.08 15.70
C ASP A 264 -3.45 10.57 15.51
N PHE A 265 -2.30 10.05 15.07
CA PHE A 265 -1.92 8.69 15.35
C PHE A 265 -1.73 8.62 16.86
N ALA A 266 -2.80 8.20 17.54
CA ALA A 266 -2.88 8.11 18.98
C ALA A 266 -1.69 7.30 19.51
N SER A 267 -0.64 8.02 19.88
CA SER A 267 0.41 7.54 20.77
C SER A 267 -0.17 7.66 22.17
N ALA A 268 -1.28 6.97 22.43
CA ALA A 268 -1.89 6.94 23.75
C ALA A 268 -0.98 6.07 24.65
N PRO A 269 -0.33 6.66 25.67
CA PRO A 269 0.38 5.87 26.65
C PRO A 269 -0.66 5.21 27.58
N ASN A 270 -0.51 3.92 27.84
CA ASN A 270 -1.10 3.23 29.00
C ASN A 270 -2.63 3.09 29.12
N GLN A 271 -3.33 2.58 28.09
CA GLN A 271 -4.54 1.78 28.36
C GLN A 271 -4.35 0.38 27.80
N GLY A 272 -4.30 -0.60 28.70
CA GLY A 272 -3.88 -1.99 28.51
C GLY A 272 -4.79 -2.88 27.63
N GLY A 273 -5.35 -2.34 26.56
CA GLY A 273 -5.93 -3.15 25.50
C GLY A 273 -4.84 -3.54 24.50
N THR A 274 -4.67 -4.83 24.22
CA THR A 274 -3.86 -5.36 23.12
C THR A 274 -4.39 -4.85 21.77
N ARG A 275 -4.08 -3.60 21.43
CA ARG A 275 -4.27 -3.05 20.09
C ARG A 275 -3.22 -3.66 19.18
N SER A 276 -3.66 -4.27 18.08
CA SER A 276 -2.80 -4.86 17.06
C SER A 276 -1.81 -3.81 16.53
N ALA A 277 -0.57 -4.19 16.24
CA ALA A 277 0.47 -3.28 15.70
C ALA A 277 0.02 -2.57 14.41
N LEU A 278 -0.85 -3.21 13.63
CA LEU A 278 -1.48 -2.63 12.43
C LEU A 278 -2.44 -1.48 12.78
N ASP A 279 -3.07 -1.53 13.95
CA ASP A 279 -4.06 -0.56 14.41
C ASP A 279 -3.45 0.82 14.70
N MET A 280 -2.19 0.83 15.16
CA MET A 280 -1.42 2.04 15.42
C MET A 280 -0.84 2.66 14.16
N GLU A 281 -0.72 1.90 13.06
CA GLU A 281 0.04 2.33 11.87
C GLU A 281 -0.83 2.93 10.77
N PHE A 282 -2.13 2.60 10.71
CA PHE A 282 -3.01 3.08 9.64
C PHE A 282 -4.09 4.10 10.06
N GLY A 283 -4.21 4.39 11.36
CA GLY A 283 -5.05 5.49 11.86
C GLY A 283 -6.54 5.14 11.98
N GLU A 284 -7.35 6.19 12.18
CA GLU A 284 -8.80 6.09 12.42
C GLU A 284 -9.62 6.58 11.20
N ASP A 285 -10.83 6.07 11.00
CA ASP A 285 -11.69 6.39 9.85
C ASP A 285 -12.00 7.90 9.76
N PRO A 286 -11.69 8.57 8.63
CA PRO A 286 -12.04 9.97 8.45
C PRO A 286 -13.55 10.24 8.49
N VAL A 287 -14.38 9.30 8.01
CA VAL A 287 -15.85 9.48 7.97
C VAL A 287 -16.42 9.43 9.38
N HIS A 288 -15.98 8.48 10.19
CA HIS A 288 -16.41 8.39 11.59
C HIS A 288 -16.02 9.63 12.38
N ARG A 289 -14.81 10.15 12.14
CA ARG A 289 -14.34 11.39 12.76
C ARG A 289 -15.16 12.61 12.34
N ALA A 290 -15.44 12.76 11.05
CA ALA A 290 -16.23 13.89 10.56
C ALA A 290 -17.66 13.86 11.10
N ARG A 291 -18.26 12.66 11.20
CA ARG A 291 -19.57 12.47 11.82
C ARG A 291 -19.57 12.89 13.30
N ASN A 292 -18.57 12.50 14.07
CA ASN A 292 -18.48 12.90 15.48
C ASN A 292 -18.33 14.41 15.64
N ARG A 293 -17.51 15.07 14.81
CA ARG A 293 -17.40 16.54 14.83
C ARG A 293 -18.68 17.26 14.46
N GLY A 294 -19.47 16.71 13.55
CA GLY A 294 -20.78 17.27 13.22
C GLY A 294 -21.72 17.27 14.42
N ILE A 295 -21.68 16.22 15.24
CA ILE A 295 -22.48 16.11 16.46
C ILE A 295 -22.01 17.14 17.51
N ASP A 296 -20.69 17.29 17.69
CA ASP A 296 -20.13 18.25 18.65
C ASP A 296 -20.50 19.70 18.28
N LEU A 297 -20.48 20.06 17.00
CA LEU A 297 -20.86 21.39 16.52
C LEU A 297 -22.37 21.67 16.68
N ILE A 298 -23.22 20.67 16.43
CA ILE A 298 -24.66 20.80 16.68
C ILE A 298 -24.92 20.98 18.18
N SER A 299 -24.25 20.19 19.02
CA SER A 299 -24.37 20.31 20.48
C SER A 299 -23.90 21.67 20.99
N MET A 300 -22.79 22.21 20.45
CA MET A 300 -22.34 23.57 20.79
C MET A 300 -23.30 24.66 20.33
N GLY A 301 -23.92 24.51 19.14
CA GLY A 301 -24.95 25.43 18.66
C GLY A 301 -26.17 25.45 19.55
N GLU A 302 -26.64 24.27 19.97
CA GLU A 302 -27.82 24.13 20.84
C GLU A 302 -27.59 24.71 22.24
N ILE A 303 -26.37 24.56 22.79
CA ILE A 303 -25.97 25.18 24.07
C ILE A 303 -25.88 26.71 23.95
N ALA A 304 -25.38 27.23 22.83
CA ALA A 304 -25.31 28.68 22.61
C ALA A 304 -26.72 29.30 22.47
N GLU A 305 -27.65 28.60 21.83
CA GLU A 305 -29.03 29.04 21.64
C GLU A 305 -29.84 29.00 22.96
N THR A 306 -29.63 27.97 23.80
CA THR A 306 -30.26 27.93 25.15
C THR A 306 -29.76 29.04 26.06
N ARG A 307 -28.45 29.33 26.05
CA ARG A 307 -27.89 30.43 26.86
C ARG A 307 -28.41 31.80 26.44
N HIS A 308 -28.71 31.98 25.16
CA HIS A 308 -29.29 33.24 24.67
C HIS A 308 -30.77 33.39 25.10
N ARG A 309 -31.54 32.30 25.14
CA ARG A 309 -32.94 32.34 25.63
C ARG A 309 -33.05 32.67 27.12
N ASP A 310 -32.18 32.12 27.95
CA ASP A 310 -32.21 32.40 29.40
C ASP A 310 -31.80 33.86 29.72
N SER A 311 -31.07 34.52 28.81
CA SER A 311 -30.67 35.92 29.00
C SER A 311 -31.80 36.92 28.70
N ASP A 312 -32.83 36.50 27.95
CA ASP A 312 -33.95 37.37 27.55
C ASP A 312 -35.17 37.23 28.49
N SER A 313 -35.18 36.28 29.45
CA SER A 313 -36.31 36.10 30.38
C SER A 313 -36.25 36.92 31.67
N ASP A 314 -35.18 37.70 31.87
CA ASP A 314 -34.95 38.49 33.09
C ASP A 314 -35.31 39.99 32.95
N TYR A 315 -36.12 40.37 31.95
CA TYR A 315 -36.65 41.74 31.76
C TYR A 315 -38.18 41.82 31.80
#